data_AF-A0A935CCG0-F1
#
_entry.id   AF-A0A935CCG0-F1
#
_cell.length_a   1.000
_cell.length_b   1.000
_cell.length_c   1.000
_cell.angle_alpha   90.00
_cell.angle_beta   90.00
_cell.angle_gamma   90.00
#
_symmetry.space_group_name_H-M   'P 1'
#
loop_
_entity.id
_entity.type
_entity.pdbx_description
1 polymer ?
#
loop_
_entity_poly.entity_id
_entity_poly.type
_entity_poly.pdbx_seq_one_letter_code
_entity_poly.pdbx_strand_id
1 'polypeptide(L)'
;MTRAARRQPAFSSQLRLRLRGRRATERGASTIFVIGMVAVLFAVAGLAIDGGRVLNGKDRAYDVAEQAARAGANQLDIAAVRSAGGGQVRLDETAARNAAAAFVASVPGYSVEGIATSPTQVTVRVRGTVNSVLLSLAGFSTFTVRGDATASPVTGITSGAIP
;
A
#
# COMPACT_ATOMS: atom_id res chain seq x y z
N MET A 1 -14.18 -54.32 84.07
CA MET A 1 -14.89 -53.04 84.21
C MET A 1 -13.86 -51.91 84.28
N THR A 2 -13.47 -51.34 83.14
CA THR A 2 -13.92 -50.03 82.60
C THR A 2 -13.16 -48.83 83.20
N ARG A 3 -12.10 -48.38 82.51
CA ARG A 3 -11.72 -46.96 82.54
C ARG A 3 -11.17 -46.55 81.17
N ALA A 4 -12.07 -45.93 80.41
CA ALA A 4 -11.87 -45.56 79.02
C ALA A 4 -10.72 -44.54 78.88
N ALA A 5 -9.84 -44.84 77.94
CA ALA A 5 -8.69 -44.06 77.56
C ALA A 5 -9.11 -42.71 76.97
N ARG A 6 -8.53 -41.65 77.53
CA ARG A 6 -8.58 -40.27 77.04
C ARG A 6 -7.89 -40.20 75.68
N ARG A 7 -8.66 -40.07 74.60
CA ARG A 7 -8.14 -39.76 73.25
C ARG A 7 -8.34 -38.28 72.97
N GLN A 8 -7.23 -37.54 72.94
CA GLN A 8 -7.13 -36.29 72.21
C GLN A 8 -6.91 -36.62 70.73
N PRO A 9 -7.60 -35.96 69.80
CA PRO A 9 -7.03 -35.75 68.48
C PRO A 9 -6.92 -34.26 68.16
N ALA A 10 -5.65 -33.83 68.10
CA ALA A 10 -5.07 -33.00 67.05
C ALA A 10 -5.91 -31.82 66.52
N PHE A 11 -5.79 -30.69 67.21
CA PHE A 11 -5.84 -29.39 66.54
C PHE A 11 -4.58 -29.24 65.67
N SER A 12 -4.70 -28.57 64.52
CA SER A 12 -3.61 -28.11 63.62
C SER A 12 -3.09 -29.07 62.54
N SER A 13 -3.75 -29.12 61.38
CA SER A 13 -3.05 -29.46 60.12
C SER A 13 -3.69 -28.92 58.83
N GLN A 14 -4.68 -28.02 58.90
CA GLN A 14 -5.42 -27.59 57.70
C GLN A 14 -4.91 -26.30 57.02
N LEU A 15 -3.71 -25.82 57.36
CA LEU A 15 -3.21 -24.55 56.82
C LEU A 15 -1.88 -24.69 56.05
N ARG A 16 -1.79 -25.63 55.12
CA ARG A 16 -0.63 -25.71 54.19
C ARG A 16 -0.98 -25.83 52.71
N LEU A 17 -2.21 -25.54 52.29
CA LEU A 17 -2.59 -25.56 50.87
C LEU A 17 -2.93 -24.22 50.23
N ARG A 18 -2.88 -23.09 50.95
CA ARG A 18 -3.25 -21.78 50.39
C ARG A 18 -2.10 -20.90 49.88
N LEU A 19 -0.85 -21.35 49.98
CA LEU A 19 0.32 -20.53 49.58
C LEU A 19 0.99 -20.96 48.26
N ARG A 20 0.61 -22.10 47.67
CA ARG A 20 1.15 -22.56 46.37
C ARG A 20 0.49 -21.90 45.15
N GLY A 21 -0.75 -21.39 45.29
CA GLY A 21 -1.45 -20.68 44.22
C GLY A 21 -0.88 -19.30 43.90
N ARG A 22 -0.59 -18.48 44.93
CA ARG A 22 -0.20 -17.07 44.75
C ARG A 22 1.06 -16.85 43.89
N ARG A 23 2.10 -17.67 44.05
CA ARG A 23 3.35 -17.56 43.24
C ARG A 23 3.20 -18.06 41.81
N ALA A 24 2.24 -18.95 41.54
CA ALA A 24 1.93 -19.40 40.18
C ALA A 24 1.06 -18.35 39.45
N THR A 25 0.17 -17.66 40.16
CA THR A 25 -0.65 -16.58 39.61
C THR A 25 0.19 -15.41 39.11
N GLU A 26 1.24 -15.00 39.83
CA GLU A 26 2.12 -13.90 39.38
C GLU A 26 2.98 -14.26 38.16
N ARG A 27 3.52 -15.48 38.09
CA ARG A 27 4.23 -15.97 36.89
C ARG A 27 3.28 -16.15 35.70
N GLY A 28 2.04 -16.61 35.94
CA GLY A 28 1.02 -16.72 34.90
C GLY A 28 0.57 -15.36 34.38
N ALA A 29 0.33 -14.39 35.26
CA ALA A 29 -0.09 -13.05 34.90
C ALA A 29 0.99 -12.29 34.10
N SER A 30 2.25 -12.36 34.54
CA SER A 30 3.38 -11.78 33.81
C SER A 30 3.59 -12.44 32.45
N THR A 31 3.46 -13.76 32.35
CA THR A 31 3.57 -14.49 31.07
C THR A 31 2.45 -14.08 30.10
N ILE A 32 1.19 -14.02 30.57
CA ILE A 32 0.05 -13.58 29.74
C ILE A 32 0.23 -12.13 29.28
N PHE A 33 0.69 -11.25 30.17
CA PHE A 33 0.99 -9.87 29.82
C PHE A 33 2.08 -9.76 28.75
N VAL A 34 3.19 -10.50 28.89
CA VAL A 34 4.28 -10.51 27.91
C VAL A 34 3.81 -11.05 26.57
N ILE A 35 3.04 -12.14 26.54
CA ILE A 35 2.46 -12.69 25.31
C ILE A 35 1.55 -11.65 24.63
N GLY A 36 0.70 -10.98 25.40
CA GLY A 36 -0.17 -9.91 24.89
C GLY A 36 0.63 -8.74 24.32
N MET A 37 1.68 -8.30 25.02
CA MET A 37 2.57 -7.23 24.55
C MET A 37 3.26 -7.62 23.23
N VAL A 38 3.81 -8.84 23.15
CA VAL A 38 4.44 -9.35 21.93
C VAL A 38 3.43 -9.38 20.79
N ALA A 39 2.20 -9.84 21.01
CA ALA A 39 1.14 -9.84 20.00
C ALA A 39 0.84 -8.42 19.49
N VAL A 40 0.75 -7.42 20.39
CA VAL A 40 0.56 -6.01 19.99
C VAL A 40 1.75 -5.49 19.20
N LEU A 41 2.98 -5.80 19.59
CA LEU A 41 4.18 -5.39 18.84
C LEU A 41 4.21 -5.98 17.43
N PHE A 42 3.84 -7.26 17.27
CA PHE A 42 3.71 -7.87 15.95
C PHE A 42 2.60 -7.23 15.12
N ALA A 43 1.47 -6.85 15.73
CA ALA A 43 0.40 -6.13 15.05
C ALA A 43 0.86 -4.75 14.55
N VAL A 44 1.58 -3.99 15.40
CA VAL A 44 2.14 -2.67 15.02
C VAL A 44 3.20 -2.81 13.93
N ALA A 45 4.10 -3.78 14.05
CA ALA A 45 5.10 -4.06 13.02
C ALA A 45 4.42 -4.41 11.68
N GLY A 46 3.35 -5.20 11.71
CA GLY A 46 2.59 -5.54 10.51
C GLY A 46 1.87 -4.36 9.87
N LEU A 47 1.29 -3.50 10.68
CA LEU A 47 0.71 -2.25 10.21
C LEU A 47 1.76 -1.35 9.56
N ALA A 48 2.96 -1.24 10.14
CA ALA A 48 4.04 -0.43 9.57
C ALA A 48 4.54 -0.99 8.23
N ILE A 49 4.72 -2.31 8.14
CA ILE A 49 5.17 -2.99 6.91
C ILE A 49 4.13 -2.84 5.79
N ASP A 50 2.87 -3.13 6.08
CA ASP A 50 1.82 -3.06 5.06
C ASP A 50 1.45 -1.62 4.71
N GLY A 51 1.49 -0.70 5.68
CA GLY A 51 1.34 0.74 5.44
C GLY A 51 2.42 1.27 4.49
N GLY A 52 3.68 0.88 4.69
CA GLY A 52 4.78 1.23 3.79
C GLY A 52 4.59 0.69 2.37
N ARG A 53 4.05 -0.53 2.22
CA ARG A 53 3.74 -1.11 0.90
C ARG A 53 2.65 -0.35 0.17
N VAL A 54 1.59 0.06 0.87
CA VAL A 54 0.50 0.83 0.26
C VAL A 54 0.99 2.20 -0.21
N LEU A 55 1.81 2.88 0.60
CA LEU A 55 2.41 4.16 0.22
C LEU A 55 3.31 4.01 -1.01
N ASN A 56 4.22 3.04 -1.01
CA ASN A 56 5.08 2.77 -2.16
C ASN A 56 4.28 2.39 -3.42
N GLY A 57 3.17 1.66 -3.28
CA GLY A 57 2.27 1.36 -4.39
C GLY A 57 1.57 2.60 -4.93
N LYS A 58 1.29 3.59 -4.09
CA LYS A 58 0.73 4.87 -4.52
C LYS A 58 1.74 5.71 -5.31
N ASP A 59 2.98 5.79 -4.83
CA ASP A 59 4.07 6.47 -5.56
C ASP A 59 4.31 5.80 -6.93
N ARG A 60 4.35 4.46 -6.95
CA ARG A 60 4.44 3.68 -8.18
C ARG A 60 3.28 3.96 -9.15
N ALA A 61 2.05 4.15 -8.63
CA ALA A 61 0.90 4.49 -9.46
C ALA A 61 1.05 5.87 -10.13
N TYR A 62 1.62 6.85 -9.42
CA TYR A 62 1.95 8.16 -10.00
C TYR A 62 3.03 8.05 -11.07
N ASP A 63 4.11 7.30 -10.82
CA ASP A 63 5.18 7.08 -11.81
C ASP A 63 4.63 6.45 -13.10
N VAL A 64 3.76 5.44 -12.97
CA VAL A 64 3.14 4.76 -14.11
C VAL A 64 2.23 5.72 -14.88
N ALA A 65 1.41 6.51 -14.18
CA ALA A 65 0.58 7.52 -14.81
C ALA A 65 1.43 8.56 -15.55
N GLU A 66 2.54 9.00 -14.97
CA GLU A 66 3.44 9.98 -15.56
C GLU A 66 4.10 9.44 -16.83
N GLN A 67 4.65 8.23 -16.77
CA GLN A 67 5.27 7.61 -17.93
C GLN A 67 4.25 7.32 -19.03
N ALA A 68 3.01 6.93 -18.68
CA ALA A 68 1.92 6.77 -19.64
C ALA A 68 1.53 8.10 -20.30
N ALA A 69 1.40 9.18 -19.52
CA ALA A 69 1.10 10.51 -20.02
C ALA A 69 2.21 11.01 -20.96
N ARG A 70 3.47 10.82 -20.57
CA ARG A 70 4.64 11.13 -21.42
C ARG A 70 4.64 10.32 -22.71
N ALA A 71 4.35 9.02 -22.65
CA ALA A 71 4.25 8.17 -23.83
C ALA A 71 3.15 8.65 -24.80
N GLY A 72 2.00 9.08 -24.27
CA GLY A 72 0.93 9.70 -25.06
C GLY A 72 1.33 11.06 -25.63
N ALA A 73 1.99 11.91 -24.84
CA ALA A 73 2.42 13.24 -25.25
C ALA A 73 3.50 13.22 -26.36
N ASN A 74 4.21 12.11 -26.53
CA ASN A 74 5.17 11.93 -27.64
C ASN A 74 4.50 11.68 -28.99
N GLN A 75 3.19 11.43 -29.04
CA GLN A 75 2.45 11.20 -30.29
C GLN A 75 2.04 12.52 -30.92
N LEU A 76 2.98 13.13 -31.63
CA LEU A 76 2.74 14.34 -32.41
C LEU A 76 2.06 14.00 -33.74
N ASP A 77 1.16 14.87 -34.20
CA ASP A 77 0.68 14.85 -35.57
C ASP A 77 1.77 15.40 -36.51
N ILE A 78 2.68 14.50 -36.91
CA ILE A 78 3.79 14.83 -37.81
C ILE A 78 3.27 15.20 -39.22
N ALA A 79 2.07 14.73 -39.60
CA ALA A 79 1.48 15.02 -40.90
C ALA A 79 1.00 16.48 -41.00
N ALA A 80 0.39 17.02 -39.95
CA ALA A 80 0.04 18.44 -39.85
C ALA A 80 1.27 19.35 -39.81
N VAL A 81 2.30 18.97 -39.04
CA VAL A 81 3.54 19.77 -38.89
C VAL A 81 4.34 19.85 -40.20
N ARG A 82 4.43 18.76 -40.96
CA ARG A 82 5.18 18.72 -42.23
C ARG A 82 4.46 19.42 -43.38
N SER A 83 3.12 19.40 -43.38
CA SER A 83 2.31 19.97 -44.47
C SER A 83 2.06 21.48 -44.30
N ALA A 84 2.08 21.99 -43.07
CA ALA A 84 1.72 23.38 -42.76
C ALA A 84 2.92 24.36 -42.68
N GLY A 85 4.13 23.96 -43.08
CA GLY A 85 5.28 24.88 -43.20
C GLY A 85 5.63 25.65 -41.92
N GLY A 86 5.39 25.07 -40.74
CA GLY A 86 5.54 25.74 -39.44
C GLY A 86 4.24 25.89 -38.63
N GLY A 87 3.15 25.25 -39.05
CA GLY A 87 1.90 25.19 -38.28
C GLY A 87 2.07 24.54 -36.90
N GLN A 88 1.27 25.02 -35.93
CA GLN A 88 1.30 24.61 -34.52
C GLN A 88 1.35 23.08 -34.36
N VAL A 89 2.33 22.60 -33.61
CA VAL A 89 2.47 21.19 -33.24
C VAL A 89 1.24 20.79 -32.42
N ARG A 90 0.39 19.94 -33.01
CA ARG A 90 -0.81 19.40 -32.35
C ARG A 90 -0.61 17.91 -32.11
N LEU A 91 -1.13 17.44 -30.99
CA LEU A 91 -1.14 16.03 -30.64
C LEU A 91 -2.13 15.27 -31.53
N ASP A 92 -1.76 14.08 -32.01
CA ASP A 92 -2.75 13.12 -32.51
C ASP A 92 -3.41 12.45 -31.29
N GLU A 93 -4.63 12.89 -30.96
CA GLU A 93 -5.34 12.43 -29.78
C GLU A 93 -5.62 10.91 -29.78
N THR A 94 -5.80 10.31 -30.96
CA THR A 94 -6.06 8.87 -31.07
C THR A 94 -4.77 8.10 -30.84
N ALA A 95 -3.68 8.50 -31.51
CA ALA A 95 -2.37 7.91 -31.30
C ALA A 95 -1.89 8.08 -29.86
N ALA A 96 -2.08 9.25 -29.27
CA ALA A 96 -1.72 9.55 -27.88
C ALA A 96 -2.46 8.66 -26.88
N ARG A 97 -3.78 8.48 -27.05
CA ARG A 97 -4.58 7.59 -26.21
C ARG A 97 -4.11 6.13 -26.33
N ASN A 98 -3.83 5.67 -27.55
CA ASN A 98 -3.36 4.32 -27.78
C ASN A 98 -1.97 4.08 -27.17
N ALA A 99 -1.05 5.03 -27.32
CA ALA A 99 0.29 4.94 -26.74
C ALA A 99 0.28 4.95 -25.22
N ALA A 100 -0.53 5.83 -24.60
CA ALA A 100 -0.72 5.84 -23.16
C ALA A 100 -1.34 4.53 -22.64
N ALA A 101 -2.37 4.02 -23.30
CA ALA A 101 -3.01 2.74 -22.94
C ALA A 101 -2.05 1.55 -23.10
N ALA A 102 -1.27 1.51 -24.18
CA ALA A 102 -0.27 0.47 -24.42
C ALA A 102 0.83 0.49 -23.36
N PHE A 103 1.27 1.68 -22.94
CA PHE A 103 2.23 1.80 -21.85
C PHE A 103 1.68 1.22 -20.54
N VAL A 104 0.48 1.62 -20.12
CA VAL A 104 -0.12 1.08 -18.88
C VAL A 104 -0.30 -0.43 -18.97
N ALA A 105 -0.73 -0.95 -20.12
CA ALA A 105 -0.87 -2.40 -20.33
C ALA A 105 0.46 -3.16 -20.25
N SER A 106 1.60 -2.50 -20.51
CA SER A 106 2.94 -3.09 -20.37
C SER A 106 3.41 -3.23 -18.91
N VAL A 107 2.75 -2.53 -17.96
CA VAL A 107 3.11 -2.56 -16.54
C VAL A 107 2.20 -3.56 -15.80
N PRO A 108 2.74 -4.68 -15.29
CA PRO A 108 1.94 -5.69 -14.59
C PRO A 108 1.29 -5.11 -13.33
N GLY A 109 0.03 -5.49 -13.08
CA GLY A 109 -0.71 -5.09 -11.89
C GLY A 109 -1.32 -3.69 -11.96
N TYR A 110 -1.23 -3.01 -13.10
CA TYR A 110 -1.88 -1.72 -13.35
C TYR A 110 -2.88 -1.80 -14.50
N SER A 111 -3.92 -0.98 -14.42
CA SER A 111 -4.92 -0.81 -15.47
C SER A 111 -5.31 0.65 -15.63
N VAL A 112 -5.82 0.99 -16.81
CA VAL A 112 -6.31 2.33 -17.12
C VAL A 112 -7.68 2.54 -16.47
N GLU A 113 -7.83 3.61 -15.69
CA GLU A 113 -9.13 4.08 -15.18
C GLU A 113 -9.68 5.21 -16.06
N GLY A 114 -8.81 5.99 -16.71
CA GLY A 114 -9.21 6.98 -17.70
C GLY A 114 -8.02 7.62 -18.42
N ILE A 115 -8.25 8.03 -19.67
CA ILE A 115 -7.28 8.82 -20.47
C ILE A 115 -8.04 10.00 -21.10
N ALA A 116 -7.65 11.21 -20.73
CA ALA A 116 -8.13 12.44 -21.32
C ALA A 116 -7.02 13.04 -22.18
N THR A 117 -7.35 13.37 -23.43
CA THR A 117 -6.44 14.00 -24.39
C THR A 117 -6.95 15.38 -24.73
N SER A 118 -6.03 16.29 -24.98
CA SER A 118 -6.27 17.58 -25.60
C SER A 118 -5.17 17.82 -26.65
N PRO A 119 -5.31 18.83 -27.52
CA PRO A 119 -4.29 19.13 -28.52
C PRO A 119 -2.88 19.42 -27.96
N THR A 120 -2.78 19.73 -26.67
CA THR A 120 -1.53 20.13 -25.99
C THR A 120 -1.25 19.35 -24.72
N GLN A 121 -2.12 18.44 -24.28
CA GLN A 121 -1.93 17.69 -23.04
C GLN A 121 -2.50 16.27 -23.12
N VAL A 122 -1.90 15.36 -22.37
CA VAL A 122 -2.42 14.02 -22.10
C VAL A 122 -2.48 13.83 -20.59
N THR A 123 -3.66 13.53 -20.07
CA THR A 123 -3.87 13.16 -18.66
C THR A 123 -4.24 11.68 -18.59
N VAL A 124 -3.50 10.92 -17.80
CA VAL A 124 -3.73 9.48 -17.59
C VAL A 124 -4.04 9.23 -16.13
N ARG A 125 -5.08 8.44 -15.87
CA ARG A 125 -5.41 7.91 -14.54
C ARG A 125 -5.29 6.39 -14.56
N VAL A 126 -4.54 5.86 -13.61
CA VAL A 126 -4.28 4.43 -13.46
C VAL A 126 -4.76 3.91 -12.13
N ARG A 127 -5.09 2.62 -12.12
CA ARG A 127 -5.45 1.84 -10.93
C ARG A 127 -4.45 0.70 -10.78
N GLY A 128 -3.97 0.47 -9.57
CA GLY A 128 -3.13 -0.68 -9.21
C GLY A 128 -3.65 -1.42 -7.99
N THR A 129 -3.11 -2.62 -7.74
CA THR A 129 -3.39 -3.40 -6.53
C THR A 129 -2.12 -3.72 -5.75
N VAL A 130 -2.19 -3.59 -4.42
CA VAL A 130 -1.11 -3.89 -3.49
C VAL A 130 -1.58 -4.98 -2.53
N ASN A 131 -0.81 -6.07 -2.44
CA ASN A 131 -1.10 -7.15 -1.49
C ASN A 131 -0.52 -6.82 -0.11
N SER A 132 -1.34 -6.98 0.94
CA SER A 132 -0.92 -6.88 2.35
C SER A 132 -0.63 -8.26 2.91
N VAL A 133 0.41 -8.39 3.74
CA VAL A 133 0.82 -9.68 4.31
C VAL A 133 0.32 -9.83 5.73
N LEU A 134 0.51 -8.83 6.59
CA LEU A 134 0.18 -8.93 8.01
C LEU A 134 -1.25 -8.47 8.30
N LEU A 135 -1.76 -7.49 7.55
CA LEU A 135 -3.17 -7.10 7.56
C LEU A 135 -4.08 -8.18 6.97
N SER A 136 -3.53 -9.11 6.18
CA SER A 136 -4.28 -10.27 5.67
C SER A 136 -4.75 -11.18 6.81
N LEU A 137 -3.97 -11.27 7.90
CA LEU A 137 -4.34 -12.00 9.11
C LEU A 137 -5.53 -11.36 9.84
N ALA A 138 -5.76 -10.07 9.61
CA ALA A 138 -6.92 -9.32 10.09
C ALA A 138 -8.06 -9.22 9.05
N GLY A 139 -7.96 -9.93 7.91
CA GLY A 139 -9.00 -9.98 6.87
C GLY A 139 -8.83 -8.99 5.71
N PHE A 140 -7.76 -8.18 5.69
CA PHE A 140 -7.48 -7.23 4.60
C PHE A 140 -6.32 -7.73 3.75
N SER A 141 -6.61 -8.38 2.63
CA SER A 141 -5.59 -9.00 1.75
C SER A 141 -5.08 -8.09 0.64
N THR A 142 -5.88 -7.11 0.22
CA THR A 142 -5.58 -6.30 -0.97
C THR A 142 -6.03 -4.86 -0.80
N PHE A 143 -5.21 -3.91 -1.25
CA PHE A 143 -5.50 -2.49 -1.32
C PHE A 143 -5.49 -2.02 -2.77
N THR A 144 -6.47 -1.20 -3.15
CA THR A 144 -6.47 -0.51 -4.45
C THR A 144 -5.75 0.83 -4.32
N VAL A 145 -4.77 1.07 -5.18
CA VAL A 145 -4.06 2.36 -5.30
C VAL A 145 -4.44 3.04 -6.62
N ARG A 146 -4.38 4.37 -6.65
CA ARG A 146 -4.63 5.18 -7.83
C ARG A 146 -3.55 6.23 -7.99
N GLY A 147 -3.23 6.54 -9.24
CA GLY A 147 -2.33 7.61 -9.61
C GLY A 147 -2.84 8.31 -10.86
N ASP A 148 -2.55 9.61 -10.95
CA ASP A 148 -2.88 10.44 -12.10
C ASP A 148 -1.72 11.37 -12.44
N ALA A 149 -1.53 11.62 -13.73
CA ALA A 149 -0.49 12.52 -14.20
C ALA A 149 -0.87 13.14 -15.54
N THR A 150 -0.33 14.32 -15.80
CA THR A 150 -0.54 15.09 -17.02
C THR A 150 0.80 15.42 -17.66
N ALA A 151 0.92 15.23 -18.97
CA ALA A 151 2.09 15.57 -19.76
C ALA A 151 1.71 16.43 -20.97
N SER A 152 2.61 17.33 -21.36
CA SER A 152 2.48 18.14 -22.58
C SER A 152 3.59 17.77 -23.57
N PRO A 153 3.33 17.76 -24.88
CA PRO A 153 4.37 17.54 -25.89
C PRO A 153 5.44 18.64 -25.79
N VAL A 154 6.71 18.24 -25.69
CA VAL A 154 7.84 19.18 -25.69
C VAL A 154 8.26 19.43 -27.13
N THR A 155 8.11 20.67 -27.60
CA THR A 155 8.66 21.12 -28.88
C THR A 155 10.10 21.60 -28.68
N GLY A 156 11.06 20.96 -29.35
CA GLY A 156 12.44 21.42 -29.38
C GLY A 156 12.55 22.76 -30.10
N ILE A 157 13.06 23.78 -29.39
CA ILE A 157 13.60 25.07 -29.87
C ILE A 157 12.93 25.71 -31.10
N THR A 158 11.86 26.48 -30.89
CA THR A 158 11.46 27.52 -31.86
C THR A 158 11.87 28.89 -31.32
N SER A 159 12.85 29.51 -32.01
CA SER A 159 13.31 30.91 -31.93
C SER A 159 14.46 31.22 -30.97
N GLY A 160 15.68 30.88 -31.36
CA GLY A 160 16.83 31.76 -31.13
C GLY A 160 16.74 32.96 -32.07
N ALA A 161 15.86 33.91 -31.78
CA ALA A 161 15.92 35.23 -32.37
C ALA A 161 16.99 36.02 -31.60
N ILE A 162 18.20 36.08 -32.15
CA ILE A 162 19.26 36.97 -31.67
C ILE A 162 18.93 38.36 -32.25
N PRO A 163 18.71 39.39 -31.42
CA PRO A 163 18.59 40.78 -31.89
C PRO A 163 19.93 41.33 -32.41
#